data_AF-A0A2N5HBP3-F1
#
_entry.id   AF-A0A2N5HBP3-F1
#
_cell.length_a   1.000
_cell.length_b   1.000
_cell.length_c   1.000
_cell.angle_alpha   90.00
_cell.angle_beta   90.00
_cell.angle_gamma   90.00
#
_symmetry.space_group_name_H-M   'P 1'
#
loop_
_entity.id
_entity.type
_entity.pdbx_description
1 polymer ?
#
loop_
_entity_poly.entity_id
_entity_poly.type
_entity_poly.pdbx_seq_one_letter_code
_entity_poly.pdbx_strand_id
1 'polypeptide(L)'
;MTFTITSDSLVRDIVNEIPKASDIFKKNRIDFCCGGNIPLSQAAVQNGLNLENILEELKIVFEKYENTEKDVEVWTDSDSHTIIDHVITNYHRTSEEELTMLSPYVTKVARVHGAHHPELVKMNELFYEFKKELLEHMAKEEEIVFPLIKQLADGTAPNPEEAIRMIDELEKEHDHAGELLRQIRAVTSDYALPIDACGTYRLVYARLESLESLTFMHVHLENNILFPRYLS
;
A
#
# COMPACT_ATOMS: atom_id res chain seq x y z
N MET A 1 -24.18 2.99 -11.86
CA MET A 1 -24.45 2.25 -10.61
C MET A 1 -25.00 3.25 -9.61
N THR A 2 -25.68 2.82 -8.55
CA THR A 2 -26.09 3.72 -7.47
C THR A 2 -25.00 3.77 -6.40
N PHE A 3 -24.73 4.93 -5.82
CA PHE A 3 -23.80 5.04 -4.68
C PHE A 3 -24.38 4.30 -3.46
N THR A 4 -23.71 3.24 -3.02
CA THR A 4 -24.17 2.33 -1.95
C THR A 4 -23.32 2.35 -0.69
N ILE A 5 -22.26 3.16 -0.65
CA ILE A 5 -21.35 3.24 0.51
C ILE A 5 -22.06 3.92 1.68
N THR A 6 -21.95 3.31 2.86
CA THR A 6 -22.52 3.80 4.12
C THR A 6 -21.46 3.88 5.22
N SER A 7 -21.87 4.31 6.42
CA SER A 7 -21.05 4.30 7.64
C SER A 7 -20.51 2.92 8.02
N ASP A 8 -21.22 1.87 7.59
CA ASP A 8 -21.00 0.49 8.00
C ASP A 8 -20.21 -0.29 6.94
N SER A 9 -20.06 0.28 5.74
CA SER A 9 -19.18 -0.26 4.70
C SER A 9 -17.76 -0.38 5.24
N LEU A 10 -17.13 -1.54 5.01
CA LEU A 10 -15.75 -1.75 5.39
C LEU A 10 -14.82 -0.92 4.51
N VAL A 11 -13.79 -0.34 5.12
CA VAL A 11 -12.81 0.52 4.42
C VAL A 11 -12.16 -0.23 3.25
N ARG A 12 -11.75 -1.49 3.44
CA ARG A 12 -11.16 -2.31 2.37
C ARG A 12 -12.12 -2.53 1.20
N ASP A 13 -13.40 -2.80 1.49
CA ASP A 13 -14.39 -3.14 0.47
C ASP A 13 -14.71 -1.93 -0.41
N ILE A 14 -14.68 -0.73 0.17
CA ILE A 14 -14.81 0.52 -0.58
C ILE A 14 -13.71 0.65 -1.64
N VAL A 15 -12.47 0.24 -1.34
CA VAL A 15 -11.35 0.27 -2.30
C VAL A 15 -11.46 -0.86 -3.33
N ASN A 16 -11.94 -2.04 -2.91
CA ASN A 16 -12.22 -3.15 -3.84
C ASN A 16 -13.24 -2.73 -4.92
N GLU A 17 -14.30 -2.02 -4.52
CA GLU A 17 -15.34 -1.53 -5.44
C GLU A 17 -14.91 -0.28 -6.23
N ILE A 18 -14.16 0.61 -5.59
CA ILE A 18 -13.71 1.89 -6.15
C ILE A 18 -12.23 2.08 -5.82
N PRO A 19 -11.30 1.56 -6.64
CA PRO A 19 -9.86 1.67 -6.35
C PRO A 19 -9.38 3.11 -6.13
N LYS A 20 -10.02 4.09 -6.77
CA LYS A 20 -9.77 5.53 -6.60
C LYS A 20 -10.14 6.08 -5.22
N ALA A 21 -10.95 5.38 -4.42
CA ALA A 21 -11.24 5.76 -3.04
C ALA A 21 -9.98 5.69 -2.15
N SER A 22 -8.98 4.89 -2.53
CA SER A 22 -7.69 4.83 -1.83
C SER A 22 -7.02 6.20 -1.71
N ASP A 23 -7.19 7.10 -2.68
CA ASP A 23 -6.62 8.45 -2.64
C ASP A 23 -7.21 9.27 -1.47
N ILE A 24 -8.50 9.10 -1.18
CA ILE A 24 -9.17 9.73 -0.03
C ILE A 24 -8.63 9.14 1.27
N PHE A 25 -8.50 7.82 1.35
CA PHE A 25 -8.01 7.16 2.56
C PHE A 25 -6.55 7.51 2.86
N LYS A 26 -5.68 7.52 1.85
CA LYS A 26 -4.28 7.97 1.99
C LYS A 26 -4.19 9.40 2.50
N LYS A 27 -4.94 10.32 1.88
CA LYS A 27 -5.01 11.74 2.28
C LYS A 27 -5.45 11.89 3.75
N ASN A 28 -6.38 11.05 4.18
CA ASN A 28 -6.98 11.13 5.52
C ASN A 28 -6.35 10.15 6.54
N ARG A 29 -5.22 9.50 6.20
CA ARG A 29 -4.50 8.55 7.07
C ARG A 29 -5.34 7.33 7.50
N ILE A 30 -6.35 6.97 6.71
CA ILE A 30 -7.16 5.78 6.92
C ILE A 30 -6.41 4.58 6.31
N ASP A 31 -6.13 3.58 7.13
CA ASP A 31 -5.54 2.32 6.68
C ASP A 31 -6.61 1.43 6.03
N PHE A 32 -6.48 1.25 4.72
CA PHE A 32 -7.38 0.41 3.91
C PHE A 32 -6.74 -0.91 3.47
N CYS A 33 -5.44 -1.09 3.72
CA CYS A 33 -4.65 -2.20 3.19
C CYS A 33 -4.48 -3.33 4.22
N CYS A 34 -4.04 -3.02 5.43
CA CYS A 34 -3.91 -3.98 6.53
C CYS A 34 -5.06 -3.87 7.52
N GLY A 35 -5.32 -2.65 8.02
CA GLY A 35 -6.38 -2.34 8.98
C GLY A 35 -7.78 -2.13 8.40
N GLY A 36 -7.97 -2.38 7.10
CA GLY A 36 -9.19 -2.00 6.36
C GLY A 36 -10.45 -2.80 6.71
N ASN A 37 -10.33 -3.86 7.52
CA ASN A 37 -11.45 -4.69 7.99
C ASN A 37 -12.23 -4.05 9.16
N ILE A 38 -12.51 -2.75 9.06
CA ILE A 38 -13.32 -1.99 10.02
C ILE A 38 -14.34 -1.12 9.28
N PRO A 39 -15.47 -0.77 9.92
CA PRO A 39 -16.43 0.18 9.36
C PRO A 39 -15.81 1.56 9.10
N LEU A 40 -16.24 2.24 8.04
CA LEU A 40 -15.82 3.61 7.72
C LEU A 40 -16.03 4.58 8.89
N SER A 41 -17.14 4.44 9.62
CA SER A 41 -17.43 5.22 10.81
C SER A 41 -16.37 5.06 11.91
N GLN A 42 -15.91 3.83 12.14
CA GLN A 42 -14.86 3.55 13.11
C GLN A 42 -13.52 4.14 12.65
N ALA A 43 -13.16 3.98 11.37
CA ALA A 43 -11.95 4.55 10.80
C ALA A 43 -11.93 6.09 10.90
N ALA A 44 -13.07 6.73 10.66
CA ALA A 44 -13.23 8.18 10.80
C ALA A 44 -12.99 8.64 12.25
N VAL A 45 -13.58 7.95 13.23
CA VAL A 45 -13.37 8.25 14.66
C VAL A 45 -11.90 8.07 15.06
N GLN A 46 -11.27 6.97 14.65
CA GLN A 46 -9.86 6.69 14.96
C GLN A 46 -8.90 7.77 14.44
N ASN A 47 -9.25 8.41 13.32
CA ASN A 47 -8.46 9.46 12.69
C ASN A 47 -8.93 10.88 13.03
N GLY A 48 -9.93 11.04 13.91
CA GLY A 48 -10.48 12.35 14.27
C GLY A 48 -11.16 13.09 13.11
N LEU A 49 -11.72 12.35 12.16
CA LEU A 49 -12.34 12.86 10.94
C LEU A 49 -13.86 12.99 11.10
N ASN A 50 -14.45 13.92 10.33
CA ASN A 50 -15.89 13.99 10.18
C ASN A 50 -16.36 12.99 9.11
N LEU A 51 -17.23 12.05 9.49
CA LEU A 51 -17.70 10.98 8.63
C LEU A 51 -18.48 11.51 7.41
N GLU A 52 -19.32 12.54 7.61
CA GLU A 52 -20.12 13.11 6.54
C GLU A 52 -19.25 13.69 5.42
N ASN A 53 -18.16 14.38 5.77
CA ASN A 53 -17.20 14.91 4.81
C ASN A 53 -16.53 13.78 4.01
N ILE A 54 -16.15 12.67 4.66
CA ILE A 54 -15.53 11.53 3.97
C ILE A 54 -16.51 10.87 3.01
N LEU A 55 -17.78 10.69 3.41
CA LEU A 55 -18.83 10.17 2.53
C LEU A 55 -19.07 11.09 1.33
N GLU A 56 -19.01 12.41 1.51
CA GLU A 56 -19.13 13.37 0.42
C GLU A 56 -17.94 13.28 -0.55
N GLU A 57 -16.70 13.21 -0.04
CA GLU A 57 -15.51 12.99 -0.88
C GLU A 57 -15.62 11.68 -1.68
N LEU A 58 -16.04 10.58 -1.04
CA LEU A 58 -16.23 9.27 -1.68
C LEU A 58 -17.30 9.31 -2.76
N LYS A 59 -18.40 10.03 -2.53
CA LYS A 59 -19.46 10.22 -3.52
C LYS A 59 -18.95 10.94 -4.76
N ILE A 60 -18.17 12.00 -4.59
CA ILE A 60 -17.55 12.74 -5.71
C ILE A 60 -16.61 11.83 -6.51
N VAL A 61 -15.81 11.00 -5.84
CA VAL A 61 -14.93 10.03 -6.51
C VAL A 61 -15.74 8.98 -7.27
N PHE A 62 -16.80 8.44 -6.66
CA PHE A 62 -17.70 7.49 -7.31
C PHE A 62 -18.32 8.05 -8.59
N GLU A 63 -18.89 9.26 -8.53
CA GLU A 63 -19.52 9.91 -9.69
C GLU A 63 -18.52 10.16 -10.82
N LYS A 64 -17.25 10.48 -10.52
CA LYS A 64 -16.21 10.60 -11.53
C LYS A 64 -15.78 9.25 -12.11
N TYR A 65 -15.64 8.25 -11.25
CA TYR A 65 -15.25 6.90 -11.64
C TYR A 65 -16.28 6.26 -12.58
N GLU A 66 -17.57 6.44 -12.31
CA GLU A 66 -18.67 5.99 -13.19
C GLU A 66 -18.61 6.59 -14.61
N ASN A 67 -18.08 7.79 -14.74
CA ASN A 67 -18.03 8.54 -16.00
C ASN A 67 -16.71 8.34 -16.78
N THR A 68 -15.82 7.45 -16.31
CA THR A 68 -14.55 7.14 -16.97
C THR A 68 -14.68 5.85 -17.77
N GLU A 69 -14.03 5.72 -18.94
CA GLU A 69 -13.91 4.42 -19.62
C GLU A 69 -13.24 3.43 -18.66
N LYS A 70 -13.91 2.29 -18.43
CA LYS A 70 -13.53 1.27 -17.43
C LYS A 70 -12.34 0.43 -17.90
N ASP A 71 -11.22 1.08 -18.20
CA ASP A 71 -9.92 0.41 -18.41
C ASP A 71 -9.28 -0.04 -17.09
N VAL A 72 -9.98 0.17 -15.95
CA VAL A 72 -9.53 -0.24 -14.62
C VAL A 72 -10.14 -1.61 -14.30
N GLU A 73 -9.27 -2.62 -14.25
CA GLU A 73 -9.59 -4.00 -13.84
C GLU A 73 -10.32 -4.00 -12.49
N VAL A 74 -11.53 -4.58 -12.48
CA VAL A 74 -12.19 -4.98 -11.24
C VAL A 74 -11.53 -6.28 -10.82
N TRP A 75 -10.47 -6.16 -10.02
CA TRP A 75 -9.64 -7.27 -9.54
C TRP A 75 -10.42 -8.38 -8.83
N THR A 76 -11.58 -8.07 -8.26
CA THR A 76 -12.44 -9.07 -7.60
C THR A 76 -12.90 -10.17 -8.55
N ASP A 77 -12.97 -9.90 -9.85
CA ASP A 77 -13.42 -10.87 -10.87
C ASP A 77 -12.26 -11.57 -11.61
N SER A 78 -11.03 -11.06 -11.47
CA SER A 78 -9.83 -11.66 -12.09
C SER A 78 -9.41 -12.94 -11.38
N ASP A 79 -8.88 -13.92 -12.12
CA ASP A 79 -8.30 -15.12 -11.51
C ASP A 79 -6.96 -14.81 -10.78
N SER A 80 -6.54 -15.72 -9.91
CA SER A 80 -5.35 -15.50 -9.07
C SER A 80 -4.05 -15.43 -9.86
N HIS A 81 -3.94 -16.06 -11.04
CA HIS A 81 -2.74 -15.94 -11.88
C HIS A 81 -2.63 -14.53 -12.44
N THR A 82 -3.74 -13.99 -12.96
CA THR A 82 -3.81 -12.62 -13.48
C THR A 82 -3.44 -11.60 -12.40
N ILE A 83 -3.95 -11.75 -11.18
CA ILE A 83 -3.59 -10.85 -10.06
C ILE A 83 -2.10 -10.93 -9.72
N ILE A 84 -1.55 -12.14 -9.59
CA ILE A 84 -0.12 -12.34 -9.28
C ILE A 84 0.75 -11.70 -10.37
N ASP A 85 0.46 -11.96 -11.64
CA ASP A 85 1.25 -11.44 -12.74
C ASP A 85 1.18 -9.90 -12.80
N HIS A 86 0.02 -9.32 -12.45
CA HIS A 86 -0.13 -7.87 -12.29
C HIS A 86 0.70 -7.35 -11.12
N VAL A 87 0.67 -8.01 -9.96
CA VAL A 87 1.44 -7.62 -8.78
C VAL A 87 2.93 -7.57 -9.11
N ILE A 88 3.45 -8.64 -9.70
CA ILE A 88 4.86 -8.70 -10.09
C ILE A 88 5.18 -7.56 -11.04
N THR A 89 4.41 -7.41 -12.12
CA THR A 89 4.73 -6.48 -13.21
C THR A 89 4.60 -5.02 -12.80
N ASN A 90 3.58 -4.67 -12.00
CA ASN A 90 3.21 -3.28 -11.73
C ASN A 90 3.64 -2.79 -10.35
N TYR A 91 3.76 -3.69 -9.36
CA TYR A 91 4.18 -3.32 -8.01
C TYR A 91 5.62 -3.76 -7.74
N HIS A 92 5.98 -5.03 -7.95
CA HIS A 92 7.33 -5.49 -7.57
C HIS A 92 8.41 -4.84 -8.42
N ARG A 93 8.29 -4.92 -9.75
CA ARG A 93 9.26 -4.32 -10.67
C ARG A 93 9.36 -2.82 -10.48
N THR A 94 8.23 -2.12 -10.36
CA THR A 94 8.20 -0.67 -10.09
C THR A 94 8.88 -0.33 -8.75
N SER A 95 8.63 -1.09 -7.69
CA SER A 95 9.22 -0.87 -6.37
C SER A 95 10.72 -1.12 -6.37
N GLU A 96 11.20 -2.20 -6.99
CA GLU A 96 12.63 -2.50 -7.14
C GLU A 96 13.39 -1.38 -7.87
N GLU A 97 12.83 -0.91 -8.99
CA GLU A 97 13.38 0.20 -9.76
C GLU A 97 13.41 1.49 -8.93
N GLU A 98 12.29 1.83 -8.28
CA GLU A 98 12.15 3.04 -7.48
C GLU A 98 13.11 3.03 -6.28
N LEU A 99 13.19 1.92 -5.54
CA LEU A 99 14.12 1.75 -4.41
C LEU A 99 15.57 1.91 -4.86
N THR A 100 15.94 1.35 -6.01
CA THR A 100 17.28 1.47 -6.59
C THR A 100 17.60 2.91 -6.96
N MET A 101 16.68 3.56 -7.66
CA MET A 101 16.86 4.92 -8.18
C MET A 101 16.77 5.99 -7.08
N LEU A 102 16.03 5.75 -6.00
CA LEU A 102 15.84 6.68 -4.88
C LEU A 102 16.98 6.62 -3.86
N SER A 103 17.54 5.43 -3.62
CA SER A 103 18.64 5.18 -2.67
C SER A 103 19.76 6.23 -2.65
N PRO A 104 20.38 6.60 -3.80
CA PRO A 104 21.46 7.60 -3.79
C PRO A 104 21.01 8.98 -3.34
N TYR A 105 19.75 9.36 -3.58
CA TYR A 105 19.20 10.66 -3.19
C TYR A 105 18.87 10.70 -1.69
N VAL A 106 18.32 9.62 -1.14
CA VAL A 106 18.08 9.47 0.30
C VAL A 106 19.39 9.58 1.08
N THR A 107 20.43 8.82 0.66
CA THR A 107 21.76 8.92 1.27
C THR A 107 22.34 10.34 1.14
N LYS A 108 22.19 10.97 -0.03
CA LYS A 108 22.74 12.31 -0.28
C LYS A 108 22.07 13.37 0.59
N VAL A 109 20.74 13.37 0.69
CA VAL A 109 20.01 14.39 1.46
C VAL A 109 20.34 14.26 2.95
N ALA A 110 20.36 13.04 3.49
CA ALA A 110 20.76 12.78 4.86
C ALA A 110 22.19 13.23 5.15
N ARG A 111 23.14 12.92 4.26
CA ARG A 111 24.54 13.33 4.42
C ARG A 111 24.74 14.85 4.38
N VAL A 112 24.06 15.56 3.49
CA VAL A 112 24.26 17.01 3.28
C VAL A 112 23.52 17.83 4.32
N HIS A 113 22.29 17.45 4.66
CA HIS A 113 21.41 18.25 5.52
C HIS A 113 21.30 17.70 6.95
N GLY A 114 21.70 16.45 7.20
CA GLY A 114 21.49 15.76 8.48
C GLY A 114 22.07 16.42 9.73
N ALA A 115 23.08 17.30 9.59
CA ALA A 115 23.60 18.08 10.70
C ALA A 115 22.61 19.14 11.22
N HIS A 116 21.79 19.70 10.33
CA HIS A 116 20.77 20.71 10.66
C HIS A 116 19.35 20.12 10.69
N HIS A 117 19.17 18.97 10.01
CA HIS A 117 17.91 18.25 9.82
C HIS A 117 18.09 16.78 10.22
N PRO A 118 18.26 16.49 11.54
CA PRO A 118 18.57 15.14 12.03
C PRO A 118 17.48 14.11 11.69
N GLU A 119 16.25 14.55 11.43
CA GLU A 119 15.17 13.68 10.95
C GLU A 119 15.52 12.99 9.62
N LEU A 120 16.35 13.61 8.77
CA LEU A 120 16.79 13.01 7.51
C LEU A 120 17.75 11.83 7.73
N VAL A 121 18.54 11.86 8.80
CA VAL A 121 19.39 10.73 9.18
C VAL A 121 18.51 9.56 9.60
N LYS A 122 17.49 9.82 10.41
CA LYS A 122 16.53 8.79 10.83
C LYS A 122 15.70 8.25 9.68
N MET A 123 15.23 9.12 8.77
CA MET A 123 14.54 8.73 7.54
C MET A 123 15.43 7.82 6.69
N ASN A 124 16.72 8.13 6.55
CA ASN A 124 17.65 7.29 5.80
C ASN A 124 17.80 5.90 6.43
N GLU A 125 17.91 5.78 7.76
CA GLU A 125 17.95 4.48 8.44
C GLU A 125 16.69 3.65 8.13
N LEU A 126 15.52 4.24 8.37
CA LEU A 126 14.22 3.59 8.16
C LEU A 126 14.01 3.20 6.69
N PHE A 127 14.43 4.05 5.75
CA PHE A 127 14.35 3.76 4.31
C PHE A 127 15.16 2.53 3.94
N TYR A 128 16.38 2.38 4.47
CA TYR A 128 17.23 1.22 4.15
C TYR A 128 16.76 -0.06 4.84
N GLU A 129 16.13 0.04 6.01
CA GLU A 129 15.43 -1.07 6.66
C GLU A 129 14.24 -1.53 5.81
N PHE A 130 13.34 -0.60 5.47
CA PHE A 130 12.19 -0.85 4.60
C PHE A 130 12.60 -1.43 3.24
N LYS A 131 13.62 -0.84 2.61
CA LYS A 131 14.17 -1.33 1.33
C LYS A 131 14.59 -2.79 1.44
N LYS A 132 15.36 -3.14 2.48
CA LYS A 132 15.88 -4.48 2.64
C LYS A 132 14.73 -5.47 2.78
N GLU A 133 13.80 -5.18 3.70
CA GLU A 133 12.68 -6.06 3.99
C GLU A 133 11.74 -6.21 2.81
N LEU A 134 11.37 -5.12 2.12
CA LEU A 134 10.50 -5.20 0.95
C LEU A 134 11.11 -6.03 -0.18
N LEU A 135 12.43 -5.91 -0.42
CA LEU A 135 13.11 -6.73 -1.44
C LEU A 135 13.17 -8.21 -1.06
N GLU A 136 13.46 -8.53 0.21
CA GLU A 136 13.47 -9.90 0.72
C GLU A 136 12.06 -10.52 0.66
N HIS A 137 11.04 -9.73 1.00
CA HIS A 137 9.64 -10.11 0.96
C HIS A 137 9.15 -10.40 -0.47
N MET A 138 9.31 -9.46 -1.42
CA MET A 138 8.88 -9.65 -2.81
C MET A 138 9.58 -10.86 -3.47
N ALA A 139 10.85 -11.10 -3.14
CA ALA A 139 11.57 -12.29 -3.61
C ALA A 139 10.97 -13.59 -3.03
N LYS A 140 10.65 -13.61 -1.73
CA LYS A 140 9.97 -14.74 -1.07
C LYS A 140 8.61 -15.02 -1.72
N GLU A 141 7.84 -13.97 -2.02
CA GLU A 141 6.56 -14.12 -2.71
C GLU A 141 6.74 -14.76 -4.09
N GLU A 142 7.61 -14.20 -4.93
CA GLU A 142 7.78 -14.67 -6.31
C GLU A 142 8.40 -16.06 -6.41
N GLU A 143 9.39 -16.38 -5.57
CA GLU A 143 10.11 -17.65 -5.64
C GLU A 143 9.38 -18.80 -4.94
N ILE A 144 8.55 -18.49 -3.94
CA ILE A 144 7.96 -19.50 -3.05
C ILE A 144 6.45 -19.38 -2.98
N VAL A 145 5.92 -18.25 -2.51
CA VAL A 145 4.50 -18.18 -2.11
C VAL A 145 3.55 -18.09 -3.31
N PHE A 146 3.82 -17.25 -4.31
CA PHE A 146 3.02 -17.14 -5.52
C PHE A 146 2.94 -18.44 -6.33
N PRO A 147 4.03 -19.21 -6.54
CA PRO A 147 3.94 -20.55 -7.11
C PRO A 147 2.97 -21.47 -6.34
N LEU A 148 2.96 -21.41 -5.01
CA LEU A 148 2.06 -22.21 -4.19
C LEU A 148 0.62 -21.72 -4.25
N ILE A 149 0.38 -20.40 -4.31
CA ILE A 149 -0.95 -19.82 -4.55
C ILE A 149 -1.49 -20.25 -5.91
N LYS A 150 -0.66 -20.25 -6.96
CA LYS A 150 -1.04 -20.74 -8.30
C LYS A 150 -1.46 -22.22 -8.23
N GLN A 151 -0.69 -23.05 -7.53
CA GLN A 151 -1.06 -24.46 -7.30
C GLN A 151 -2.33 -24.64 -6.47
N LEU A 152 -2.57 -23.79 -5.46
CA LEU A 152 -3.81 -23.78 -4.69
C LEU A 152 -5.01 -23.43 -5.59
N ALA A 153 -4.87 -22.41 -6.44
CA ALA A 153 -5.89 -21.98 -7.40
C ALA A 153 -6.27 -23.12 -8.35
N ASP A 154 -5.28 -23.88 -8.81
CA ASP A 154 -5.46 -25.01 -9.72
C ASP A 154 -5.93 -26.31 -9.03
N GLY A 155 -5.97 -26.34 -7.70
CA GLY A 155 -6.26 -27.54 -6.92
C GLY A 155 -5.17 -28.61 -7.00
N THR A 156 -3.93 -28.21 -7.29
CA THR A 156 -2.77 -29.09 -7.49
C THR A 156 -1.73 -29.01 -6.37
N ALA A 157 -1.93 -28.13 -5.38
CA ALA A 157 -1.00 -27.94 -4.28
C ALA A 157 -0.78 -29.25 -3.49
N PRO A 158 0.47 -29.73 -3.37
CA PRO A 158 0.76 -30.97 -2.64
C PRO A 158 0.55 -30.83 -1.13
N ASN A 159 0.68 -29.62 -0.59
CA ASN A 159 0.45 -29.30 0.81
C ASN A 159 -0.30 -27.97 0.97
N PRO A 160 -1.64 -27.97 0.83
CA PRO A 160 -2.44 -26.74 0.90
C PRO A 160 -2.31 -25.99 2.23
N GLU A 161 -2.18 -26.71 3.35
CA GLU A 161 -2.07 -26.10 4.67
C GLU A 161 -0.77 -25.30 4.85
N GLU A 162 0.33 -25.76 4.24
CA GLU A 162 1.60 -25.03 4.27
C GLU A 162 1.54 -23.76 3.45
N ALA A 163 0.90 -23.81 2.27
CA ALA A 163 0.68 -22.62 1.47
C ALA A 163 -0.16 -21.58 2.21
N ILE A 164 -1.27 -22.00 2.85
CA ILE A 164 -2.12 -21.11 3.68
C ILE A 164 -1.34 -20.49 4.84
N ARG A 165 -0.53 -21.28 5.56
CA ARG A 165 0.32 -20.74 6.64
C ARG A 165 1.31 -19.68 6.15
N MET A 166 1.87 -19.84 4.96
CA MET A 166 2.77 -18.83 4.40
C MET A 166 2.05 -17.56 3.99
N ILE A 167 0.81 -17.66 3.51
CA ILE A 167 -0.04 -16.47 3.25
C ILE A 167 -0.27 -15.69 4.55
N ASP A 168 -0.62 -16.37 5.66
CA ASP A 168 -0.77 -15.75 6.99
C ASP A 168 0.54 -15.09 7.50
N GLU A 169 1.70 -15.61 7.11
CA GLU A 169 2.99 -15.01 7.44
C GLU A 169 3.25 -13.72 6.65
N LEU A 170 2.87 -13.67 5.36
CA LEU A 170 3.03 -12.48 4.54
C LEU A 170 2.21 -11.30 5.07
N GLU A 171 0.98 -11.52 5.57
CA GLU A 171 0.18 -10.44 6.17
C GLU A 171 0.90 -9.75 7.35
N LYS A 172 1.67 -10.51 8.14
CA LYS A 172 2.47 -9.96 9.24
C LYS A 172 3.68 -9.17 8.74
N GLU A 173 4.30 -9.62 7.64
CA GLU A 173 5.37 -8.88 6.97
C GLU A 173 4.83 -7.57 6.39
N HIS A 174 3.60 -7.56 5.86
CA HIS A 174 2.92 -6.35 5.38
C HIS A 174 2.67 -5.34 6.51
N ASP A 175 2.19 -5.80 7.67
CA ASP A 175 1.98 -4.93 8.83
C ASP A 175 3.25 -4.20 9.26
N HIS A 176 4.38 -4.92 9.25
CA HIS A 176 5.68 -4.37 9.61
C HIS A 176 6.22 -3.40 8.54
N ALA A 177 6.09 -3.73 7.26
CA ALA A 177 6.42 -2.82 6.17
C ALA A 177 5.58 -1.52 6.24
N GLY A 178 4.29 -1.63 6.53
CA GLY A 178 3.41 -0.49 6.77
C GLY A 178 3.83 0.34 7.98
N GLU A 179 4.33 -0.28 9.04
CA GLU A 179 4.85 0.42 10.22
C GLU A 179 6.12 1.22 9.91
N LEU A 180 7.05 0.67 9.13
CA LEU A 180 8.24 1.40 8.69
C LEU A 180 7.88 2.63 7.86
N LEU A 181 6.91 2.51 6.95
CA LEU A 181 6.41 3.64 6.16
C LEU A 181 5.74 4.70 7.05
N ARG A 182 4.92 4.29 8.03
CA ARG A 182 4.34 5.23 9.03
C ARG A 182 5.42 5.96 9.81
N GLN A 183 6.49 5.26 10.23
CA GLN A 183 7.62 5.88 10.91
C GLN A 183 8.36 6.87 9.99
N ILE A 184 8.59 6.53 8.72
CA ILE A 184 9.19 7.44 7.72
C ILE A 184 8.34 8.70 7.57
N ARG A 185 7.01 8.56 7.39
CA ARG A 185 6.10 9.70 7.29
C ARG A 185 6.10 10.54 8.58
N ALA A 186 6.14 9.91 9.75
CA ALA A 186 6.19 10.61 11.02
C ALA A 186 7.47 11.44 11.20
N VAL A 187 8.65 10.86 10.96
CA VAL A 187 9.92 11.59 11.13
C VAL A 187 10.08 12.71 10.11
N THR A 188 9.49 12.56 8.92
CA THR A 188 9.47 13.60 7.89
C THR A 188 8.40 14.66 8.11
N SER A 189 7.68 14.62 9.25
CA SER A 189 6.57 15.52 9.56
C SER A 189 5.54 15.56 8.44
N ASP A 190 5.07 14.38 8.02
CA ASP A 190 4.14 14.21 6.92
C ASP A 190 4.69 14.67 5.57
N TYR A 191 5.98 14.40 5.32
CA TYR A 191 6.71 14.91 4.17
C TYR A 191 6.64 16.46 4.02
N ALA A 192 6.50 17.19 5.14
CA ALA A 192 6.52 18.65 5.14
C ALA A 192 7.94 19.18 4.86
N LEU A 193 8.06 20.05 3.86
CA LEU A 193 9.34 20.58 3.43
C LEU A 193 9.73 21.84 4.24
N PRO A 194 10.94 21.90 4.82
CA PRO A 194 11.42 23.12 5.46
C PRO A 194 11.75 24.21 4.43
N ILE A 195 11.89 25.45 4.90
CA ILE A 195 12.10 26.62 4.04
C ILE A 195 13.41 26.53 3.23
N ASP A 196 14.41 25.85 3.76
CA ASP A 196 15.73 25.64 3.15
C ASP A 196 15.83 24.33 2.35
N ALA A 197 14.71 23.63 2.12
CA ALA A 197 14.68 22.39 1.34
C ALA A 197 15.11 22.64 -0.12
N CYS A 198 16.27 22.06 -0.47
CA CYS A 198 16.81 22.08 -1.84
C CYS A 198 16.03 21.14 -2.77
N GLY A 199 16.32 21.19 -4.08
CA GLY A 199 15.64 20.35 -5.07
C GLY A 199 15.74 18.84 -4.80
N THR A 200 16.88 18.35 -4.30
CA THR A 200 17.03 16.93 -3.93
C THR A 200 16.17 16.56 -2.73
N TYR A 201 16.06 17.44 -1.73
CA TYR A 201 15.19 17.22 -0.57
C TYR A 201 13.74 17.07 -1.04
N ARG A 202 13.24 18.03 -1.84
CA ARG A 202 11.87 18.01 -2.40
C ARG A 202 11.59 16.74 -3.20
N LEU A 203 12.56 16.33 -4.03
CA LEU A 203 12.46 15.10 -4.82
C LEU A 203 12.34 13.86 -3.93
N VAL A 204 13.16 13.75 -2.88
CA VAL A 204 13.15 12.58 -1.99
C VAL A 204 11.79 12.45 -1.30
N TYR A 205 11.26 13.53 -0.73
CA TYR A 205 9.97 13.49 -0.02
C TYR A 205 8.81 13.12 -0.96
N ALA A 206 8.74 13.72 -2.15
CA ALA A 206 7.71 13.37 -3.12
C ALA A 206 7.79 11.90 -3.58
N ARG A 207 9.00 11.36 -3.74
CA ARG A 207 9.20 9.97 -4.16
C ARG A 207 8.95 8.97 -3.03
N LEU A 208 9.29 9.31 -1.78
CA LEU A 208 8.91 8.49 -0.62
C LEU A 208 7.38 8.42 -0.46
N GLU A 209 6.68 9.54 -0.63
CA GLU A 209 5.21 9.55 -0.60
C GLU A 209 4.59 8.73 -1.74
N SER A 210 5.19 8.79 -2.93
CA SER A 210 4.75 7.98 -4.08
C SER A 210 5.01 6.48 -3.86
N LEU A 211 6.16 6.13 -3.29
CA LEU A 211 6.52 4.76 -2.94
C LEU A 211 5.59 4.19 -1.86
N GLU A 212 5.30 4.95 -0.81
CA GLU A 212 4.31 4.58 0.21
C GLU A 212 2.94 4.31 -0.42
N SER A 213 2.48 5.22 -1.29
CA SER A 213 1.22 5.09 -1.99
C SER A 213 1.15 3.83 -2.88
N LEU A 214 2.26 3.49 -3.54
CA LEU A 214 2.41 2.29 -4.35
C LEU A 214 2.34 1.03 -3.47
N THR A 215 3.11 0.98 -2.39
CA THR A 215 3.14 -0.15 -1.45
C THR A 215 1.77 -0.39 -0.81
N PHE A 216 1.02 0.65 -0.44
CA PHE A 216 -0.33 0.45 0.10
C PHE A 216 -1.32 -0.14 -0.92
N MET A 217 -1.17 0.18 -2.22
CA MET A 217 -2.02 -0.45 -3.24
C MET A 217 -1.63 -1.90 -3.52
N HIS A 218 -0.33 -2.17 -3.54
CA HIS A 218 0.22 -3.52 -3.64
C HIS A 218 -0.35 -4.41 -2.52
N VAL A 219 -0.09 -4.04 -1.27
CA VAL A 219 -0.54 -4.79 -0.08
C VAL A 219 -2.07 -4.90 -0.04
N HIS A 220 -2.79 -3.87 -0.48
CA HIS A 220 -4.25 -3.94 -0.53
C HIS A 220 -4.74 -5.03 -1.51
N LEU A 221 -4.17 -5.11 -2.70
CA LEU A 221 -4.53 -6.10 -3.72
C LEU A 221 -4.28 -7.53 -3.19
N GLU A 222 -3.22 -7.72 -2.43
CA GLU A 222 -2.91 -9.00 -1.79
C GLU A 222 -3.85 -9.31 -0.63
N ASN A 223 -3.83 -8.49 0.42
CA ASN A 223 -4.55 -8.75 1.67
C ASN A 223 -6.08 -8.76 1.51
N ASN A 224 -6.62 -8.01 0.55
CA ASN A 224 -8.06 -7.78 0.47
C ASN A 224 -8.71 -8.40 -0.78
N ILE A 225 -7.93 -8.97 -1.70
CA ILE A 225 -8.46 -9.59 -2.92
C ILE A 225 -7.83 -10.96 -3.19
N LEU A 226 -6.49 -11.08 -3.17
CA LEU A 226 -5.82 -12.35 -3.47
C LEU A 226 -5.89 -13.34 -2.30
N PHE A 227 -5.39 -12.93 -1.13
CA PHE A 227 -5.24 -13.80 0.04
C PHE A 227 -6.58 -14.28 0.63
N PRO A 228 -7.65 -13.45 0.72
CA PRO A 228 -8.95 -13.90 1.23
C PRO A 228 -9.60 -15.04 0.45
N ARG A 229 -9.10 -15.38 -0.75
CA ARG A 229 -9.56 -16.53 -1.52
C ARG A 229 -9.14 -17.87 -0.88
N TYR A 230 -8.14 -17.84 -0.02
CA TYR A 230 -7.51 -19.03 0.57
C TYR A 230 -7.55 -19.03 2.10
N LEU A 231 -7.65 -17.85 2.72
CA LEU A 231 -7.82 -17.69 4.15
C LEU A 231 -9.31 -17.86 4.52
N SER A 232 -9.58 -18.60 5.59
CA SER A 232 -10.93 -18.93 6.08
C SER A 232 -11.35 -18.05 7.25
#